data_AF-A0AAD4GU89-F1
#
_entry.id   AF-A0AAD4GU89-F1
#
_cell.length_a   1.000
_cell.length_b   1.000
_cell.length_c   1.000
_cell.angle_alpha   90.00
_cell.angle_beta   90.00
_cell.angle_gamma   90.00
#
_symmetry.space_group_name_H-M   'P 1'
#
loop_
_entity.id
_entity.type
_entity.pdbx_description
1 polymer ?
#
loop_
_entity_poly.entity_id
_entity_poly.type
_entity_poly.pdbx_seq_one_letter_code
_entity_poly.pdbx_strand_id
1 'polypeptide(L)'
;MSTNRFIQSFAQIPKELFRMNIGASIRLRAHPGPVRPQRRFDLLTVSGKVQPKALDPASYEWPNGASMRPNSPGQQHIVRRIFRGSSPIYVFAVPAGSSPPEALGVFPPFIDQRYICTGTVLPDDLILVHEFGDHYSLQAREEMTVEELDAKINAFLITKGQRFSKDEWLQQYPRATE
;
A
#
# COMPACT_ATOMS: atom_id res chain seq x y z
N MET A 1 24.81 4.69 4.23
CA MET A 1 24.74 3.64 3.18
C MET A 1 23.28 3.34 2.93
N SER A 2 22.80 3.52 1.69
CA SER A 2 21.45 3.11 1.31
C SER A 2 21.42 1.57 1.34
N THR A 3 20.76 1.00 2.35
CA THR A 3 20.44 -0.42 2.31
C THR A 3 19.23 -0.52 1.39
N ASN A 4 19.46 -0.93 0.15
CA ASN A 4 18.40 -1.32 -0.76
C ASN A 4 17.54 -2.36 -0.04
N ARG A 5 16.27 -2.00 0.21
CA ARG A 5 15.28 -2.86 0.86
C ARG A 5 14.20 -3.20 -0.16
N PHE A 6 14.55 -3.50 -1.40
CA PHE A 6 13.59 -3.99 -2.37
C PHE A 6 13.52 -5.52 -2.25
N ILE A 7 12.32 -6.07 -2.12
CA ILE A 7 12.10 -7.52 -2.24
C ILE A 7 11.45 -7.81 -3.59
N GLN A 8 10.27 -7.23 -3.83
CA GLN A 8 9.47 -7.50 -5.03
C GLN A 8 8.48 -6.37 -5.30
N SER A 9 8.09 -6.17 -6.55
CA SER A 9 6.99 -5.27 -6.94
C SER A 9 5.81 -6.02 -7.54
N PHE A 10 4.61 -5.45 -7.42
CA PHE A 10 3.36 -6.05 -7.83
C PHE A 10 2.47 -5.03 -8.55
N ALA A 11 1.78 -5.49 -9.60
CA ALA A 11 0.71 -4.74 -10.28
C ALA A 11 -0.69 -5.05 -9.69
N GLN A 12 -0.77 -6.01 -8.77
CA GLN A 12 -1.98 -6.38 -8.06
C GLN A 12 -1.66 -6.59 -6.58
N ILE A 13 -2.65 -6.40 -5.71
CA ILE A 13 -2.48 -6.60 -4.28
C ILE A 13 -2.30 -8.10 -3.99
N PRO A 14 -1.14 -8.57 -3.47
CA PRO A 14 -0.86 -10.01 -3.36
C PRO A 14 -1.54 -10.70 -2.18
N LYS A 15 -2.00 -9.91 -1.20
CA LYS A 15 -2.65 -10.35 0.05
C LYS A 15 -3.42 -9.19 0.66
N GLU A 16 -4.26 -9.43 1.67
CA GLU A 16 -4.94 -8.33 2.34
C GLU A 16 -3.92 -7.38 2.99
N LEU A 17 -4.00 -6.10 2.65
CA LEU A 17 -3.09 -5.08 3.14
C LEU A 17 -3.86 -3.91 3.74
N PHE A 18 -3.30 -3.35 4.80
CA PHE A 18 -3.88 -2.28 5.59
C PHE A 18 -3.04 -1.01 5.47
N ARG A 19 -3.67 0.06 5.00
CA ARG A 19 -3.13 1.43 5.07
C ARG A 19 -3.75 2.14 6.26
N MET A 20 -2.94 2.50 7.24
CA MET A 20 -3.41 3.37 8.31
C MET A 20 -3.11 4.84 8.01
N ASN A 21 -4.04 5.72 8.36
CA ASN A 21 -3.95 7.14 8.08
C ASN A 21 -4.50 8.00 9.22
N ILE A 22 -3.92 9.19 9.42
CA ILE A 22 -4.51 10.23 10.27
C ILE A 22 -5.41 11.09 9.39
N GLY A 23 -6.69 11.17 9.72
CA GLY A 23 -7.69 11.81 8.89
C GLY A 23 -8.15 10.94 7.71
N ALA A 24 -9.19 11.40 7.02
CA ALA A 24 -9.86 10.61 5.98
C ALA A 24 -9.10 10.57 4.64
N SER A 25 -8.18 11.50 4.41
CA SER A 25 -7.44 11.62 3.15
C SER A 25 -5.96 11.35 3.35
N ILE A 26 -5.37 10.55 2.46
CA ILE A 26 -3.93 10.35 2.40
C ILE A 26 -3.27 11.67 1.98
N ARG A 27 -2.21 12.05 2.72
CA ARG A 27 -1.30 13.13 2.37
C ARG A 27 0.12 12.68 2.65
N LEU A 28 0.89 12.43 1.60
CA LEU A 28 2.27 11.97 1.73
C LEU A 28 3.19 13.10 2.21
N ARG A 29 4.06 12.79 3.16
CA ARG A 29 5.07 13.72 3.67
C ARG A 29 6.28 13.69 2.75
N ALA A 30 6.17 14.40 1.64
CA ALA A 30 7.26 14.58 0.69
C ALA A 30 8.36 15.51 1.24
N HIS A 31 9.60 15.27 0.83
CA HIS A 31 10.73 16.14 1.14
C HIS A 31 11.65 16.28 -0.09
N PRO A 32 12.16 17.47 -0.43
CA PRO A 32 13.17 17.59 -1.48
C PRO A 32 14.39 16.72 -1.19
N GLY A 33 14.79 15.90 -2.16
CA GLY A 33 16.01 15.10 -2.10
C GLY A 33 17.27 15.89 -2.49
N PRO A 34 18.46 15.26 -2.49
CA PRO A 34 18.71 13.86 -2.14
C PRO A 34 18.90 13.63 -0.64
N VAL A 35 19.03 14.70 0.15
CA VAL A 35 19.30 14.59 1.59
C VAL A 35 18.02 14.20 2.34
N ARG A 36 18.09 13.09 3.06
CA ARG A 36 16.98 12.60 3.89
C ARG A 36 16.80 13.50 5.11
N PRO A 37 15.55 13.91 5.43
CA PRO A 37 15.30 14.67 6.64
C PRO A 37 15.46 13.79 7.89
N GLN A 38 15.77 14.42 9.03
CA GLN A 38 15.80 13.73 10.33
C GLN A 38 14.39 13.38 10.85
N ARG A 39 13.36 14.11 10.39
CA ARG A 39 11.95 13.86 10.72
C ARG A 39 11.38 12.73 9.86
N ARG A 40 10.24 12.17 10.29
CA ARG A 40 9.49 11.18 9.50
C ARG A 40 9.02 11.79 8.18
N PHE A 41 9.20 11.05 7.09
CA PHE A 41 8.81 11.40 5.73
C PHE A 41 8.39 10.12 4.99
N ASP A 42 7.68 10.26 3.88
CA ASP A 42 7.16 9.11 3.10
C ASP A 42 7.89 8.94 1.75
N LEU A 43 8.40 10.03 1.15
CA LEU A 43 9.17 9.98 -0.09
C LEU A 43 10.08 11.20 -0.25
N LEU A 44 11.06 11.07 -1.14
CA LEU A 44 11.87 12.18 -1.61
C LEU A 44 11.41 12.63 -3.00
N THR A 45 11.47 13.93 -3.27
CA THR A 45 11.22 14.48 -4.61
C THR A 45 12.51 14.95 -5.27
N VAL A 46 12.54 14.89 -6.60
CA VAL A 46 13.58 15.46 -7.44
C VAL A 46 12.91 16.50 -8.33
N SER A 47 13.38 17.74 -8.28
CA SER A 47 12.75 18.87 -9.02
C SER A 47 11.25 19.00 -8.76
N GLY A 48 10.82 18.74 -7.52
CA GLY A 48 9.41 18.82 -7.12
C GLY A 48 8.56 17.59 -7.49
N LYS A 49 9.14 16.56 -8.13
CA LYS A 49 8.41 15.39 -8.60
C LYS A 49 8.80 14.11 -7.88
N VAL A 50 7.85 13.20 -7.74
CA VAL A 50 8.05 11.83 -7.28
C VAL A 50 8.66 11.01 -8.41
N GLN A 51 9.69 10.24 -8.08
CA GLN A 51 10.39 9.38 -9.04
C GLN A 51 9.90 7.93 -8.92
N PRO A 52 9.71 7.21 -10.04
CA PRO A 52 9.23 5.82 -10.05
C PRO A 52 10.37 4.83 -9.72
N LYS A 53 10.96 4.96 -8.53
CA LYS A 53 12.18 4.22 -8.13
C LYS A 53 12.00 2.70 -8.16
N ALA A 54 10.77 2.22 -8.03
CA ALA A 54 10.44 0.80 -8.01
C ALA A 54 10.65 0.07 -9.35
N LEU A 55 10.87 0.80 -10.45
CA LEU A 55 11.10 0.23 -11.78
C LEU A 55 12.50 -0.34 -11.97
N ASP A 56 13.46 0.13 -11.19
CA ASP A 56 14.83 -0.39 -11.18
C ASP A 56 15.19 -0.89 -9.77
N PRO A 57 15.07 -2.22 -9.52
CA PRO A 57 15.43 -2.81 -8.25
C PRO A 57 16.88 -2.53 -7.84
N ALA A 58 17.82 -2.37 -8.77
CA ALA A 58 19.23 -2.19 -8.45
C ALA A 58 19.51 -0.82 -7.82
N SER A 59 18.78 0.22 -8.24
CA SER A 59 18.92 1.59 -7.74
C SER A 59 17.84 2.00 -6.74
N TYR A 60 16.99 1.05 -6.31
CA TYR A 60 15.86 1.33 -5.42
C TYR A 60 16.28 1.95 -4.08
N GLU A 61 15.55 3.01 -3.68
CA GLU A 61 15.71 3.67 -2.39
C GLU A 61 14.37 3.89 -1.68
N TRP A 62 14.20 3.24 -0.53
CA TRP A 62 13.06 3.44 0.38
C TRP A 62 13.28 4.65 1.32
N PRO A 63 12.26 5.31 1.89
CA PRO A 63 10.84 5.19 1.55
C PRO A 63 10.52 6.00 0.29
N ASN A 64 9.54 5.53 -0.49
CA ASN A 64 9.13 6.17 -1.73
C ASN A 64 7.60 6.08 -1.98
N GLY A 65 6.79 6.06 -0.91
CA GLY A 65 5.35 5.95 -1.06
C GLY A 65 4.56 5.68 0.22
N ALA A 66 3.29 5.31 0.06
CA ALA A 66 2.35 5.09 1.16
C ALA A 66 2.52 3.69 1.77
N SER A 67 3.01 3.64 3.01
CA SER A 67 3.16 2.40 3.78
C SER A 67 1.84 1.64 3.95
N MET A 68 1.87 0.35 3.62
CA MET A 68 0.84 -0.65 3.84
C MET A 68 1.44 -1.87 4.53
N ARG A 69 0.65 -2.62 5.30
CA ARG A 69 1.10 -3.84 5.99
C ARG A 69 -0.02 -4.87 6.04
N PRO A 70 0.26 -6.18 6.03
CA PRO A 70 -0.74 -7.20 6.36
C PRO A 70 -1.18 -7.08 7.83
N ASN A 71 -2.11 -7.92 8.27
CA ASN A 71 -2.49 -8.01 9.68
C ASN A 71 -1.41 -8.72 10.52
N SER A 72 -0.22 -8.11 10.57
CA SER A 72 0.96 -8.60 11.28
C SER A 72 1.00 -8.10 12.73
N PRO A 73 1.89 -8.66 13.59
CA PRO A 73 2.18 -8.09 14.90
C PRO A 73 2.64 -6.62 14.81
N GLY A 74 3.36 -6.25 13.75
CA GLY A 74 3.80 -4.89 13.49
C GLY A 74 2.63 -3.94 13.22
N GLN A 75 1.69 -4.33 12.35
CA GLN A 75 0.49 -3.55 12.07
C GLN A 75 -0.41 -3.41 13.30
N GLN A 76 -0.61 -4.49 14.04
CA GLN A 76 -1.35 -4.47 15.31
C GLN A 76 -0.72 -3.53 16.32
N HIS A 77 0.61 -3.55 16.46
CA HIS A 77 1.33 -2.63 17.34
C HIS A 77 1.14 -1.17 16.89
N ILE A 78 1.23 -0.90 15.59
CA ILE A 78 1.05 0.43 15.01
C ILE A 78 -0.34 1.01 15.32
N VAL A 79 -1.40 0.24 15.04
CA VAL A 79 -2.80 0.66 15.28
C VAL A 79 -3.05 0.86 16.78
N ARG A 80 -2.60 -0.07 17.62
CA ARG A 80 -2.87 -0.05 19.07
C ARG A 80 -2.07 1.00 19.82
N ARG A 81 -0.77 1.16 19.53
CA ARG A 81 0.18 1.84 20.41
C ARG A 81 0.73 3.16 19.88
N ILE A 82 0.99 3.26 18.57
CA ILE A 82 1.78 4.37 18.00
C ILE A 82 0.90 5.59 17.76
N PHE A 83 -0.35 5.39 17.34
CA PHE A 83 -1.26 6.49 17.05
C PHE A 83 -2.18 6.69 18.25
N ARG A 84 -1.80 7.66 19.07
CA ARG A 84 -2.53 8.17 20.23
C ARG A 84 -2.81 9.65 19.97
N GLY A 85 -4.02 10.12 20.26
CA GLY A 85 -4.39 11.52 20.10
C GLY A 85 -5.85 11.68 19.69
N SER A 86 -6.30 12.93 19.64
CA SER A 86 -7.68 13.30 19.35
C SER A 86 -8.03 13.28 17.86
N SER A 87 -7.02 13.21 16.97
CA SER A 87 -7.26 13.15 15.53
C SER A 87 -7.87 11.80 15.15
N PRO A 88 -8.89 11.79 14.27
CA PRO A 88 -9.49 10.55 13.81
C PRO A 88 -8.47 9.70 13.05
N ILE A 89 -8.39 8.42 13.39
CA ILE A 89 -7.52 7.43 12.75
C ILE A 89 -8.40 6.51 11.93
N TYR A 90 -8.05 6.34 10.66
CA TYR A 90 -8.70 5.39 9.76
C TYR A 90 -7.72 4.31 9.32
N VAL A 91 -8.25 3.10 9.13
CA VAL A 91 -7.54 1.98 8.53
C VAL A 91 -8.30 1.59 7.26
N PHE A 92 -7.63 1.64 6.12
CA PHE A 92 -8.14 1.13 4.85
C PHE A 92 -7.66 -0.29 4.66
N ALA A 93 -8.57 -1.26 4.66
CA ALA A 93 -8.29 -2.65 4.31
C ALA A 93 -8.48 -2.83 2.81
N VAL A 94 -7.46 -3.31 2.12
CA VAL A 94 -7.50 -3.59 0.68
C VAL A 94 -7.36 -5.09 0.49
N PRO A 95 -8.37 -5.77 -0.06
CA PRO A 95 -8.36 -7.23 -0.17
C PRO A 95 -7.30 -7.70 -1.17
N ALA A 96 -6.81 -8.92 -0.93
CA ALA A 96 -5.97 -9.65 -1.87
C ALA A 96 -6.64 -9.73 -3.24
N GLY A 97 -5.82 -9.74 -4.28
CA GLY A 97 -6.28 -10.22 -5.57
C GLY A 97 -6.47 -11.73 -5.52
N SER A 98 -7.65 -12.23 -5.86
CA SER A 98 -7.80 -13.65 -6.15
C SER A 98 -7.17 -13.93 -7.51
N SER A 99 -6.08 -14.71 -7.53
CA SER A 99 -5.88 -15.59 -8.67
C SER A 99 -6.97 -16.66 -8.62
N PRO A 100 -7.54 -17.10 -9.76
CA PRO A 100 -8.36 -18.31 -9.75
C PRO A 100 -7.55 -19.45 -9.11
N PRO A 101 -8.19 -20.33 -8.33
CA PRO A 101 -7.48 -21.43 -7.69
C PRO A 101 -6.81 -22.29 -8.78
N GLU A 102 -5.48 -22.38 -8.76
CA GLU A 102 -4.76 -23.50 -9.37
C GLU A 102 -5.07 -24.76 -8.56
N ALA A 103 -6.26 -25.32 -8.75
CA ALA A 103 -6.58 -26.66 -8.28
C ALA A 103 -7.70 -27.26 -9.14
N LEU A 104 -7.32 -28.34 -9.82
CA LEU A 104 -8.16 -29.31 -10.55
C LEU A 104 -8.49 -28.93 -12.00
N GLY A 105 -7.65 -29.43 -12.92
CA GLY A 105 -7.81 -29.31 -14.37
C GLY A 105 -9.04 -30.03 -14.93
N VAL A 106 -10.22 -29.43 -14.78
CA VAL A 106 -11.42 -29.76 -15.56
C VAL A 106 -12.17 -28.45 -15.83
N PHE A 107 -12.10 -27.97 -17.07
CA PHE A 107 -12.98 -26.90 -17.54
C PHE A 107 -14.33 -27.52 -17.93
N PRO A 108 -15.48 -27.13 -17.33
CA PRO A 108 -16.78 -27.42 -17.93
C PRO A 108 -16.99 -26.49 -19.14
N PRO A 109 -17.67 -26.96 -20.20
CA PRO A 109 -17.78 -26.24 -21.49
C PRO A 109 -18.74 -25.05 -21.50
N PHE A 110 -19.19 -24.55 -20.34
CA PHE A 110 -20.12 -23.42 -20.26
C PHE A 110 -19.68 -22.45 -19.17
N ILE A 111 -18.98 -21.39 -19.58
CA ILE A 111 -18.65 -20.26 -18.70
C ILE A 111 -19.91 -19.38 -18.60
N ASP A 112 -20.56 -19.38 -17.43
CA ASP A 112 -21.46 -18.29 -17.02
C ASP A 112 -20.61 -17.02 -16.84
N GLN A 113 -21.00 -15.94 -17.51
CA GLN A 113 -20.29 -14.65 -17.59
C GLN A 113 -20.22 -13.89 -16.25
N ARG A 114 -20.50 -14.54 -15.12
CA ARG A 114 -20.53 -13.96 -13.77
C ARG A 114 -19.34 -14.32 -12.87
N TYR A 115 -18.35 -15.03 -13.38
CA TYR A 115 -17.09 -15.31 -12.66
C TYR A 115 -15.90 -14.64 -13.33
N ILE A 116 -15.86 -13.30 -13.28
CA ILE A 116 -14.59 -12.57 -13.40
C ILE A 116 -14.10 -12.33 -11.97
N CYS A 117 -13.38 -13.30 -11.42
CA CYS A 117 -12.54 -13.09 -10.24
C CYS A 117 -11.33 -12.25 -10.66
N THR A 118 -11.53 -10.94 -10.85
CA THR A 118 -10.42 -9.99 -10.98
C THR A 118 -10.04 -9.53 -9.60
N GLY A 119 -8.85 -9.93 -9.16
CA GLY A 119 -8.24 -9.42 -7.95
C GLY A 119 -8.13 -7.89 -7.89
N THR A 120 -7.69 -7.33 -6.76
CA THR A 120 -7.47 -5.88 -6.65
C THR A 120 -6.27 -5.46 -7.48
N VAL A 121 -6.52 -5.20 -8.76
CA VAL A 121 -5.57 -4.64 -9.73
C VAL A 121 -5.29 -3.18 -9.35
N LEU A 122 -4.01 -2.81 -9.37
CA LEU A 122 -3.59 -1.42 -9.21
C LEU A 122 -3.82 -0.67 -10.51
N PRO A 123 -4.20 0.62 -10.45
CA PRO A 123 -4.10 1.51 -11.61
C PRO A 123 -2.70 1.45 -12.24
N ASP A 124 -2.61 1.62 -13.57
CA ASP A 124 -1.35 1.49 -14.32
C ASP A 124 -0.27 2.49 -13.88
N ASP A 125 -0.66 3.57 -13.22
CA ASP A 125 0.22 4.62 -12.69
C ASP A 125 0.70 4.35 -11.25
N LEU A 126 0.24 3.26 -10.62
CA LEU A 126 0.62 2.82 -9.29
C LEU A 126 1.36 1.48 -9.32
N ILE A 127 2.22 1.28 -8.34
CA ILE A 127 2.92 0.02 -8.10
C ILE A 127 3.00 -0.25 -6.61
N LEU A 128 2.82 -1.51 -6.21
CA LEU A 128 3.04 -1.93 -4.84
C LEU A 128 4.43 -2.54 -4.73
N VAL A 129 5.22 -2.09 -3.76
CA VAL A 129 6.56 -2.62 -3.48
C VAL A 129 6.56 -3.28 -2.11
N HIS A 130 7.00 -4.53 -2.06
CA HIS A 130 7.38 -5.21 -0.82
C HIS A 130 8.84 -4.87 -0.51
N GLU A 131 9.06 -4.25 0.65
CA GLU A 131 10.37 -3.71 0.98
C GLU A 131 11.16 -4.57 1.97
N PHE A 132 10.68 -4.70 3.21
CA PHE A 132 11.33 -5.51 4.24
C PHE A 132 10.31 -5.98 5.27
N GLY A 133 10.49 -7.20 5.79
CA GLY A 133 9.57 -7.79 6.76
C GLY A 133 8.13 -7.75 6.25
N ASP A 134 7.25 -7.08 6.99
CA ASP A 134 5.83 -6.90 6.68
C ASP A 134 5.52 -5.57 5.95
N HIS A 135 6.55 -4.81 5.55
CA HIS A 135 6.38 -3.47 4.99
C HIS A 135 6.17 -3.49 3.48
N TYR A 136 4.98 -3.09 3.06
CA TYR A 136 4.64 -2.78 1.67
C TYR A 136 4.49 -1.28 1.49
N SER A 137 4.61 -0.79 0.26
CA SER A 137 4.45 0.62 -0.06
C SER A 137 3.77 0.79 -1.42
N LEU A 138 2.67 1.56 -1.47
CA LEU A 138 2.07 2.02 -2.72
C LEU A 138 2.85 3.24 -3.24
N GLN A 139 3.37 3.14 -4.46
CA GLN A 139 4.28 4.12 -5.05
C GLN A 139 3.82 4.51 -6.46
N ALA A 140 4.39 5.60 -6.95
CA ALA A 140 4.25 6.00 -8.34
C ALA A 140 4.99 5.01 -9.26
N ARG A 141 4.32 4.60 -10.34
CA ARG A 141 4.93 3.82 -11.44
C ARG A 141 5.50 4.72 -12.54
N GLU A 142 5.08 5.98 -12.57
CA GLU A 142 5.56 7.01 -13.49
C GLU A 142 5.98 8.27 -12.72
N GLU A 143 6.68 9.19 -13.37
CA GLU A 143 7.00 10.47 -12.77
C GLU A 143 5.73 11.33 -12.62
N MET A 144 5.47 11.85 -11.42
CA MET A 144 4.29 12.70 -11.14
C MET A 144 4.54 13.64 -9.96
N THR A 145 3.67 14.62 -9.77
CA THR A 145 3.64 15.48 -8.57
C THR A 145 3.20 14.69 -7.34
N VAL A 146 3.47 15.23 -6.15
CA VAL A 146 3.03 14.61 -4.89
C VAL A 146 1.51 14.64 -4.80
N GLU A 147 0.89 15.71 -5.26
CA GLU A 147 -0.55 15.93 -5.28
C GLU A 147 -1.25 14.90 -6.18
N GLU A 148 -0.69 14.61 -7.36
CA GLU A 148 -1.19 13.55 -8.25
C GLU A 148 -1.09 12.17 -7.60
N LEU A 149 0.04 11.86 -6.96
CA LEU A 149 0.20 10.59 -6.26
C LEU A 149 -0.79 10.45 -5.10
N ASP A 150 -0.94 11.50 -4.29
CA ASP A 150 -1.92 11.54 -3.21
C ASP A 150 -3.34 11.32 -3.75
N ALA A 151 -3.70 12.00 -4.84
CA ALA A 151 -5.03 11.85 -5.47
C ALA A 151 -5.26 10.42 -5.98
N LYS A 152 -4.28 9.82 -6.66
CA LYS A 152 -4.35 8.45 -7.18
C LYS A 152 -4.47 7.42 -6.06
N ILE A 153 -3.68 7.55 -4.98
CA ILE A 153 -3.78 6.66 -3.81
C ILE A 153 -5.11 6.82 -3.10
N ASN A 154 -5.60 8.06 -2.90
CA ASN A 154 -6.91 8.29 -2.31
C ASN A 154 -8.02 7.65 -3.15
N ALA A 155 -8.01 7.86 -4.47
CA ALA A 155 -8.99 7.27 -5.38
C ALA A 155 -8.96 5.74 -5.32
N PHE A 156 -7.77 5.14 -5.34
CA PHE A 156 -7.61 3.69 -5.21
C PHE A 156 -8.18 3.17 -3.88
N LEU A 157 -7.82 3.77 -2.74
CA LEU A 157 -8.29 3.31 -1.43
C LEU A 157 -9.78 3.52 -1.22
N ILE A 158 -10.36 4.58 -1.78
CA ILE A 158 -11.81 4.83 -1.71
C ILE A 158 -12.59 3.82 -2.56
N THR A 159 -12.06 3.44 -3.73
CA THR A 159 -12.76 2.58 -4.68
C THR A 159 -12.56 1.09 -4.41
N LYS A 160 -11.38 0.70 -3.90
CA LYS A 160 -11.00 -0.71 -3.69
C LYS A 160 -10.85 -1.09 -2.22
N GLY A 161 -10.76 -0.11 -1.32
CA GLY A 161 -10.56 -0.36 0.10
C GLY A 161 -11.85 -0.25 0.91
N GLN A 162 -11.93 -1.03 1.99
CA GLN A 162 -12.90 -0.83 3.06
C GLN A 162 -12.28 0.06 4.13
N ARG A 163 -12.93 1.18 4.45
CA ARG A 163 -12.47 2.11 5.49
C ARG A 163 -13.08 1.75 6.84
N PHE A 164 -12.24 1.64 7.84
CA PHE A 164 -12.59 1.46 9.25
C PHE A 164 -12.08 2.63 10.07
N SER A 165 -12.80 2.99 11.13
CA SER A 165 -12.20 3.64 12.28
C SER A 165 -11.23 2.66 12.98
N LYS A 166 -10.35 3.21 13.82
CA LYS A 166 -9.45 2.38 14.64
C LYS A 166 -10.19 1.31 15.45
N ASP A 167 -11.30 1.66 16.08
CA ASP A 167 -12.01 0.74 16.97
C ASP A 167 -12.74 -0.35 16.19
N GLU A 168 -13.38 -0.01 15.08
CA GLU A 168 -13.97 -1.01 14.17
C GLU A 168 -12.92 -1.98 13.64
N TRP A 169 -11.75 -1.47 13.24
CA TRP A 169 -10.66 -2.32 12.78
C TRP A 169 -10.17 -3.26 13.88
N LEU A 170 -10.02 -2.78 15.12
CA LEU A 170 -9.60 -3.62 16.25
C LEU A 170 -10.65 -4.64 16.68
N GLN A 171 -11.93 -4.36 16.45
CA GLN A 171 -13.03 -5.30 16.66
C GLN A 171 -13.02 -6.39 15.59
N GLN A 172 -12.83 -6.02 14.32
CA GLN A 172 -12.82 -6.97 13.21
C GLN A 172 -11.52 -7.79 13.13
N TYR A 173 -10.38 -7.18 13.46
CA TYR A 173 -9.04 -7.78 13.45
C TYR A 173 -8.44 -7.74 14.87
N PRO A 174 -8.92 -8.59 15.79
CA PRO A 174 -8.53 -8.50 17.20
C PRO A 174 -7.09 -8.94 17.46
N ARG A 175 -6.51 -9.77 16.59
CA ARG A 175 -5.14 -10.29 16.71
C ARG A 175 -4.49 -10.38 15.33
N ALA A 176 -3.16 -10.45 15.32
CA ALA A 176 -2.41 -10.71 14.10
C ALA A 176 -2.75 -12.09 13.53
N THR A 177 -2.76 -12.20 12.21
CA THR A 177 -3.09 -13.43 11.46
C THR A 177 -2.00 -13.85 10.47
N GLU A 178 -0.95 -13.04 10.32
CA GLU A 178 0.26 -13.33 9.54
C GLU A 178 1.52 -13.24 10.41
#